data_AF-H1LDR3-F1
#
_entry.id   AF-H1LDR3-F1
#
_cell.length_a   1.000
_cell.length_b   1.000
_cell.length_c   1.000
_cell.angle_alpha   90.00
_cell.angle_beta   90.00
_cell.angle_gamma   90.00
#
_symmetry.space_group_name_H-M   'P 1'
#
loop_
_entity.id
_entity.type
_entity.pdbx_description
1 polymer ?
#
loop_
_entity_poly.entity_id
_entity_poly.type
_entity_poly.pdbx_seq_one_letter_code
_entity_poly.pdbx_strand_id
1 'polypeptide(L)'
;MPALTFRSSLATDQQFETYLKTYLRDHKELNGSYETNDYFKNYQIRWNKRHGLILTTTTCLNISAAIIPSNKTENIAVSDLRRLILNKKVSDINVTLADVFENALSCEPQ
;
A
#
# COMPACT_ATOMS: atom_id res chain seq x y z
N MET A 1 -1.08 -6.40 25.21
CA MET A 1 -0.04 -6.50 24.17
C MET A 1 0.06 -5.13 23.51
N PRO A 2 1.27 -4.59 23.24
CA PRO A 2 1.39 -3.35 22.49
C PRO A 2 0.75 -3.53 21.10
N ALA A 3 0.17 -2.45 20.57
CA ALA A 3 -0.37 -2.46 19.21
C ALA A 3 0.76 -2.77 18.22
N LEU A 4 0.48 -3.65 17.25
CA LEU A 4 1.43 -4.01 16.21
C LEU A 4 1.64 -2.79 15.30
N THR A 5 2.89 -2.35 15.10
CA THR A 5 3.19 -1.32 14.09
C THR A 5 3.17 -1.93 12.68
N PHE A 6 3.00 -1.10 11.65
CA PHE A 6 3.05 -1.57 10.26
C PHE A 6 4.37 -2.29 9.96
N ARG A 7 5.51 -1.65 10.24
CA ARG A 7 6.84 -2.27 10.06
C ARG A 7 7.00 -3.60 10.77
N SER A 8 6.63 -3.69 12.05
CA SER A 8 6.73 -4.94 12.81
C SER A 8 5.77 -6.02 12.29
N SER A 9 4.64 -5.63 11.71
CA SER A 9 3.66 -6.58 11.15
C SER A 9 4.18 -7.37 9.95
N LEU A 10 5.13 -6.80 9.19
CA LEU A 10 5.69 -7.44 7.99
C LEU A 10 6.56 -8.67 8.29
N ALA A 11 6.86 -8.97 9.56
CA ALA A 11 7.71 -10.10 9.93
C ALA A 11 7.10 -11.47 9.55
N THR A 12 5.78 -11.66 9.70
CA THR A 12 5.09 -12.91 9.33
C THR A 12 3.75 -12.64 8.65
N ASP A 13 3.25 -13.60 7.86
CA ASP A 13 1.94 -13.48 7.20
C ASP A 13 0.80 -13.28 8.22
N GLN A 14 0.85 -14.00 9.35
CA GLN A 14 -0.15 -13.89 10.42
C GLN A 14 -0.15 -12.52 11.10
N GLN A 15 1.03 -11.97 11.39
CA GLN A 15 1.17 -10.65 11.98
C GLN A 15 0.68 -9.56 11.03
N PHE A 16 1.02 -9.65 9.75
CA PHE A 16 0.57 -8.70 8.74
C PHE A 16 -0.95 -8.77 8.53
N GLU A 17 -1.53 -9.97 8.49
CA GLU A 17 -2.98 -10.13 8.41
C GLU A 17 -3.69 -9.52 9.62
N THR A 18 -3.16 -9.77 10.82
CA THR A 18 -3.72 -9.21 12.07
C THR A 18 -3.67 -7.69 12.07
N TYR A 19 -2.55 -7.12 11.63
CA TYR A 19 -2.40 -5.67 11.45
C TYR A 19 -3.44 -5.13 10.47
N LEU A 20 -3.52 -5.68 9.26
CA LEU A 20 -4.45 -5.21 8.23
C LEU A 20 -5.90 -5.30 8.67
N LYS A 21 -6.32 -6.39 9.32
CA LYS A 21 -7.69 -6.53 9.83
C LYS A 21 -8.01 -5.50 10.91
N THR A 22 -7.05 -5.20 11.78
CA THR A 22 -7.23 -4.20 12.85
C THR A 22 -7.28 -2.80 12.24
N TYR A 23 -6.27 -2.45 11.43
CA TYR A 23 -6.15 -1.15 10.79
C TYR A 23 -7.37 -0.86 9.91
N LEU A 24 -7.76 -1.80 9.03
CA LEU A 24 -8.87 -1.62 8.08
C LEU A 24 -10.27 -1.75 8.70
N ARG A 25 -10.36 -2.11 9.98
CA ARG A 25 -11.61 -2.01 10.74
C ARG A 25 -11.82 -0.58 11.20
N ASP A 26 -10.75 0.06 11.65
CA ASP A 26 -10.78 1.39 12.26
C ASP A 26 -10.61 2.49 11.18
N HIS A 27 -9.92 2.16 10.10
CA HIS A 27 -9.72 2.98 8.89
C HIS A 27 -10.33 2.26 7.67
N LYS A 28 -10.86 2.98 6.69
CA LYS A 28 -11.52 2.33 5.54
C LYS A 28 -10.53 1.72 4.54
N GLU A 29 -9.31 2.24 4.52
CA GLU A 29 -8.28 1.94 3.54
C GLU A 29 -6.89 2.21 4.09
N LEU A 30 -5.89 1.54 3.52
CA LEU A 30 -4.48 1.81 3.73
C LEU A 30 -3.91 2.29 2.39
N ASN A 31 -3.39 3.53 2.37
CA ASN A 31 -2.83 4.15 1.19
C ASN A 31 -1.31 4.26 1.29
N GLY A 32 -0.64 4.14 0.15
CA GLY A 32 0.77 4.41 0.00
C GLY A 32 1.00 4.96 -1.39
N SER A 33 1.49 6.20 -1.47
CA SER A 33 1.76 6.85 -2.76
C SER A 33 3.17 7.40 -2.82
N TYR A 34 3.70 7.45 -4.02
CA TYR A 34 4.99 8.06 -4.31
C TYR A 34 4.97 8.70 -5.69
N GLU A 35 5.88 9.64 -5.89
CA GLU A 35 6.08 10.33 -7.16
C GLU A 35 7.55 10.25 -7.56
N THR A 36 7.79 10.03 -8.86
CA THR A 36 9.09 10.13 -9.50
C THR A 36 9.05 11.25 -10.55
N ASN A 37 10.17 11.52 -11.20
CA ASN A 37 10.18 12.47 -12.31
C ASN A 37 9.25 12.05 -13.45
N ASP A 38 9.05 10.75 -13.64
CA ASP A 38 8.33 10.19 -14.79
C ASP A 38 6.88 9.85 -14.50
N TYR A 39 6.54 9.52 -13.25
CA TYR A 39 5.18 9.11 -12.90
C TYR A 39 4.87 9.23 -11.40
N PHE A 40 3.58 9.43 -11.12
CA PHE A 40 2.99 9.22 -9.80
C PHE A 40 2.37 7.83 -9.71
N LYS A 41 2.45 7.20 -8.54
CA LYS A 41 1.80 5.92 -8.26
C LYS A 41 1.16 5.89 -6.89
N ASN A 42 -0.10 5.46 -6.83
CA ASN A 42 -0.85 5.20 -5.61
C ASN A 42 -1.21 3.72 -5.47
N TYR A 43 -1.06 3.19 -4.26
CA TYR A 43 -1.51 1.88 -3.83
C TYR A 43 -2.58 2.07 -2.76
N GLN A 44 -3.77 1.56 -3.01
CA GLN A 44 -4.90 1.60 -2.08
C GLN A 44 -5.31 0.17 -1.73
N ILE A 45 -5.32 -0.14 -0.44
CA ILE A 45 -5.68 -1.45 0.09
C ILE A 45 -6.97 -1.32 0.90
N ARG A 46 -7.97 -2.16 0.63
CA ARG A 46 -9.23 -2.18 1.37
C ARG A 46 -9.81 -3.57 1.50
N TRP A 47 -10.63 -3.78 2.53
CA TRP A 47 -11.40 -5.01 2.67
C TRP A 47 -12.70 -4.95 1.88
N ASN A 48 -12.98 -6.01 1.12
CA ASN A 48 -14.28 -6.24 0.49
C ASN A 48 -14.91 -7.52 1.07
N LYS A 49 -16.09 -7.36 1.68
CA LYS A 49 -16.82 -8.45 2.33
C LYS A 49 -17.10 -9.66 1.41
N ARG A 50 -17.15 -9.46 0.10
CA ARG A 50 -17.42 -10.52 -0.90
C ARG A 50 -16.15 -11.10 -1.53
N HIS A 51 -15.07 -10.34 -1.57
CA HIS A 51 -13.92 -10.63 -2.43
C HIS A 51 -12.59 -10.70 -1.68
N GLY A 52 -12.57 -10.48 -0.37
CA GLY A 52 -11.34 -10.46 0.41
C GLY A 52 -10.63 -9.12 0.33
N LEU A 53 -9.30 -9.16 0.38
CA LEU A 53 -8.47 -7.96 0.30
C LEU A 53 -8.36 -7.48 -1.16
N ILE A 54 -8.67 -6.21 -1.38
CA ILE A 54 -8.60 -5.56 -2.68
C ILE A 54 -7.38 -4.65 -2.71
N LEU A 55 -6.58 -4.78 -3.76
CA LEU A 55 -5.53 -3.83 -4.10
C LEU A 55 -5.96 -3.05 -5.35
N THR A 56 -6.01 -1.72 -5.23
CA THR A 56 -6.13 -0.81 -6.36
C THR A 56 -4.81 -0.07 -6.54
N THR A 57 -4.28 -0.11 -7.75
CA THR A 57 -3.08 0.63 -8.15
C THR A 57 -3.47 1.67 -9.18
N THR A 58 -3.14 2.93 -8.93
CA THR A 58 -3.30 4.04 -9.87
C THR A 58 -1.92 4.50 -10.30
N THR A 59 -1.67 4.57 -11.60
CA THR A 59 -0.43 5.11 -12.17
C THR A 59 -0.76 6.29 -13.08
N CYS A 60 -0.11 7.42 -12.86
CA CYS A 60 -0.28 8.65 -13.62
C CYS A 60 1.08 9.02 -14.22
N LEU A 61 1.17 9.15 -15.55
CA LEU A 61 2.41 9.58 -16.19
C LEU A 61 2.59 11.10 -16.07
N ASN A 62 3.78 11.54 -15.70
CA ASN A 62 4.15 12.96 -15.61
C ASN A 62 4.61 13.49 -16.98
N ILE A 63 3.75 13.34 -17.99
CA ILE A 63 3.99 13.85 -19.34
C ILE A 63 3.32 15.21 -19.55
N SER A 64 3.97 16.09 -20.31
CA SER A 64 3.54 17.47 -20.57
C SER A 64 2.18 17.59 -21.29
N ALA A 65 1.62 16.47 -21.76
CA ALA A 65 0.37 16.38 -22.50
C ALA A 65 -0.62 15.49 -21.72
N ALA A 66 -1.30 16.08 -20.74
CA ALA A 66 -2.38 15.51 -19.93
C ALA A 66 -2.03 14.28 -19.07
N ILE A 67 -2.46 14.32 -17.81
CA ILE A 67 -2.37 13.20 -16.87
C ILE A 67 -3.46 12.19 -17.23
N ILE A 68 -3.08 11.05 -17.81
CA ILE A 68 -4.01 9.93 -18.03
C ILE A 68 -3.79 8.89 -16.91
N PRO A 69 -4.71 8.75 -15.94
CA PRO A 69 -4.60 7.75 -14.90
C PRO A 69 -4.92 6.36 -15.44
N SER A 70 -4.03 5.40 -15.19
CA SER A 70 -4.26 3.97 -15.40
C SER A 70 -4.56 3.31 -14.06
N ASN A 71 -5.76 2.75 -13.93
CA ASN A 71 -6.24 2.07 -12.72
C ASN A 71 -6.28 0.56 -12.94
N LYS A 72 -5.65 -0.18 -12.03
CA LYS A 72 -5.75 -1.65 -11.95
C LYS A 72 -6.30 -2.03 -10.59
N THR A 73 -7.38 -2.80 -10.56
CA THR A 73 -7.96 -3.34 -9.31
C THR A 73 -7.92 -4.86 -9.36
N GLU A 74 -7.44 -5.49 -8.30
CA GLU A 74 -7.36 -6.94 -8.19
C GLU A 74 -7.65 -7.43 -6.77
N ASN A 75 -8.17 -8.65 -6.66
CA ASN A 75 -8.22 -9.37 -5.40
C ASN A 75 -6.81 -9.92 -5.14
N ILE A 76 -6.26 -9.67 -3.96
CA ILE A 76 -4.91 -10.09 -3.60
C ILE A 76 -4.93 -10.89 -2.30
N ALA A 77 -4.15 -11.97 -2.21
CA ALA A 77 -3.95 -12.66 -0.95
C ALA A 77 -3.09 -11.81 0.00
N VAL A 78 -3.30 -11.93 1.31
CA VAL A 78 -2.53 -11.17 2.30
C VAL A 78 -1.03 -11.47 2.21
N SER A 79 -0.67 -12.73 1.98
CA SER A 79 0.72 -13.18 1.80
C SER A 79 1.35 -12.58 0.54
N ASP A 80 0.61 -12.49 -0.56
CA ASP A 80 1.09 -11.89 -1.81
C ASP A 80 1.28 -10.38 -1.68
N LEU A 81 0.35 -9.69 -1.01
CA LEU A 81 0.51 -8.28 -0.70
C LEU A 81 1.74 -8.05 0.18
N ARG A 82 1.95 -8.87 1.21
CA ARG A 82 3.13 -8.79 2.07
C ARG A 82 4.42 -8.95 1.27
N ARG A 83 4.48 -9.96 0.39
CA ARG A 83 5.62 -10.20 -0.50
C ARG A 83 5.84 -9.03 -1.45
N LEU A 84 4.78 -8.44 -2.00
CA LEU A 84 4.88 -7.25 -2.84
C LEU A 84 5.53 -6.09 -2.06
N ILE A 85 5.03 -5.81 -0.86
CA ILE A 85 5.54 -4.71 -0.01
C ILE A 85 7.02 -4.92 0.36
N LEU A 86 7.40 -6.15 0.72
CA LEU A 86 8.78 -6.46 1.11
C LEU A 86 9.78 -6.39 -0.05
N ASN A 87 9.36 -6.75 -1.26
CA ASN A 87 10.29 -6.92 -2.38
C ASN A 87 10.26 -5.74 -3.37
N LYS A 88 9.23 -4.89 -3.35
CA LYS A 88 9.12 -3.79 -4.30
C LYS A 88 10.03 -2.63 -3.90
N LYS A 89 11.09 -2.45 -4.68
CA LYS A 89 11.90 -1.23 -4.71
C LYS A 89 11.34 -0.22 -5.71
N VAL A 90 11.42 1.06 -5.37
CA VAL A 90 11.15 2.19 -6.25
C VAL A 90 12.49 2.79 -6.62
N SER A 91 13.08 2.29 -7.71
CA SER A 91 14.47 2.58 -8.09
C SER A 91 14.75 4.07 -8.26
N ASP A 92 13.79 4.81 -8.82
CA ASP A 92 13.98 6.21 -9.23
C ASP A 92 14.16 7.17 -8.03
N ILE A 93 13.65 6.78 -6.85
CA ILE A 93 13.69 7.59 -5.62
C ILE A 93 14.34 6.86 -4.44
N ASN A 94 14.99 5.71 -4.70
CA ASN A 94 15.72 4.91 -3.71
C ASN A 94 14.95 4.59 -2.40
N VAL A 95 13.64 4.32 -2.50
CA VAL A 95 12.81 3.86 -1.37
C VAL A 95 12.18 2.50 -1.66
N THR A 96 11.74 1.80 -0.61
CA THR A 96 10.94 0.59 -0.74
C THR A 96 9.45 0.90 -0.63
N LEU A 97 8.59 0.03 -1.16
CA LEU A 97 7.15 0.16 -0.97
C LEU A 97 6.76 0.09 0.52
N ALA A 98 7.54 -0.62 1.33
CA ALA A 98 7.36 -0.61 2.78
C ALA A 98 7.65 0.77 3.41
N ASP A 99 8.64 1.52 2.91
CA ASP A 99 8.88 2.90 3.36
C ASP A 99 7.73 3.82 2.95
N VAL A 100 7.21 3.63 1.74
CA VAL A 100 6.07 4.41 1.22
C VAL A 100 4.85 4.27 2.12
N PHE A 101 4.49 3.05 2.53
CA PHE A 101 3.37 2.84 3.46
C PHE A 101 3.66 3.36 4.87
N GLU A 102 4.87 3.15 5.40
CA GLU A 102 5.25 3.65 6.73
C GLU A 102 5.20 5.19 6.80
N ASN A 103 5.67 5.87 5.75
CA ASN A 103 5.64 7.33 5.65
C ASN A 103 4.21 7.87 5.56
N ALA A 104 3.33 7.21 4.78
CA ALA A 104 1.93 7.58 4.69
C ALA A 104 1.24 7.51 6.06
N LEU A 105 1.47 6.42 6.80
CA LEU A 105 0.95 6.21 8.15
C LEU A 105 1.48 7.22 9.18
N SER A 106 2.69 7.75 8.97
CA SER A 106 3.30 8.75 9.85
C SER A 106 2.77 10.17 9.61
N CYS A 107 2.16 10.42 8.43
CA CYS A 107 1.60 11.72 8.06
C CYS A 107 0.08 11.81 8.27
N GLU A 108 -0.62 10.70 8.52
CA GLU A 108 -2.01 10.72 8.93
C GLU A 108 -2.12 11.20 10.39
N PRO A 109 -2.96 12.20 10.71
CA PRO A 109 -3.23 12.55 12.10
C PRO A 109 -3.88 11.34 12.79
N GLN A 110 -3.24 10.87 13.86
CA GLN A 110 -3.70 9.75 14.70
C GLN A 110 -5.05 10.04 15.38
#